data_AF-A0A949P9D6-F1
#
_entry.id   AF-A0A949P9D6-F1
#
_cell.length_a   1.000
_cell.length_b   1.000
_cell.length_c   1.000
_cell.angle_alpha   90.00
_cell.angle_beta   90.00
_cell.angle_gamma   90.00
#
_symmetry.space_group_name_H-M   'P 1'
#
loop_
_entity.id
_entity.type
_entity.pdbx_description
1 polymer ?
#
loop_
_entity_poly.entity_id
_entity_poly.type
_entity_poly.pdbx_seq_one_letter_code
_entity_poly.pdbx_strand_id
1 'polypeptide(L)' 'MADRIRRIADVLVACGGLIIASPVILATALTVRISMGSGVVYRQRRLGLGGRPFELLKFRSMR' A
#
# COMPACT_ATOMS: atom_id res chain seq x y z
N MET A 1 14.77 -22.03 -3.03
CA MET A 1 13.69 -22.61 -2.22
C MET A 1 13.22 -21.64 -1.13
N ALA A 2 14.14 -21.09 -0.32
CA ALA A 2 13.85 -20.13 0.76
C ALA A 2 13.06 -18.89 0.28
N ASP A 3 13.38 -18.33 -0.89
CA ASP A 3 12.70 -17.14 -1.41
C ASP A 3 11.23 -17.37 -1.75
N ARG A 4 10.87 -18.60 -2.18
CA ARG A 4 9.48 -18.94 -2.54
C ARG A 4 8.61 -19.03 -1.29
N ILE A 5 9.12 -19.65 -0.23
CA ILE A 5 8.42 -19.75 1.06
C ILE A 5 8.26 -18.35 1.67
N ARG A 6 9.33 -17.54 1.65
CA ARG A 6 9.28 -16.16 2.11
C ARG A 6 8.23 -15.35 1.35
N ARG A 7 8.17 -15.49 0.02
CA ARG A 7 7.16 -14.79 -0.80
C ARG A 7 5.74 -15.21 -0.46
N ILE A 8 5.49 -16.51 -0.22
CA ILE A 8 4.16 -17.00 0.17
C ILE A 8 3.78 -16.41 1.54
N ALA A 9 4.70 -16.43 2.50
CA ALA A 9 4.48 -15.84 3.82
C ALA A 9 4.20 -14.33 3.73
N ASP A 10 5.00 -13.58 2.95
CA ASP A 10 4.81 -12.14 2.74
C ASP A 10 3.41 -11.84 2.20
N VAL A 11 2.91 -12.64 1.24
CA VAL A 11 1.57 -12.46 0.66
C VAL A 11 0.47 -12.79 1.67
N LEU A 12 0.59 -13.89 2.41
CA LEU A 12 -0.40 -14.28 3.41
C LEU A 12 -0.51 -13.26 4.54
N VAL A 13 0.62 -12.79 5.06
CA VAL A 13 0.69 -11.77 6.10
C VAL A 13 0.14 -10.43 5.57
N ALA A 14 0.49 -10.04 4.35
CA ALA A 14 -0.03 -8.82 3.74
C ALA A 14 -1.55 -8.88 3.54
N CYS A 15 -2.10 -9.98 3.02
CA CYS A 15 -3.53 -10.16 2.85
C CYS A 15 -4.27 -10.12 4.19
N GLY A 16 -3.79 -10.86 5.20
CA GLY A 16 -4.36 -10.83 6.55
C GLY A 16 -4.30 -9.43 7.16
N GLY A 17 -3.15 -8.76 7.05
CA GLY A 17 -2.96 -7.39 7.52
C GLY A 17 -3.90 -6.39 6.82
N LEU A 18 -4.12 -6.53 5.51
CA LEU A 18 -5.05 -5.68 4.77
C LEU A 18 -6.51 -5.88 5.20
N ILE A 19 -6.93 -7.12 5.48
CA ILE A 19 -8.28 -7.40 5.97
C ILE A 19 -8.49 -6.76 7.35
N ILE A 20 -7.55 -6.98 8.27
CA ILE A 20 -7.61 -6.43 9.64
C ILE A 20 -7.55 -4.90 9.63
N ALA A 21 -6.67 -4.32 8.81
CA ALA A 21 -6.51 -2.87 8.70
C ALA A 21 -7.58 -2.19 7.83
N SER A 22 -8.42 -2.95 7.10
CA SER A 22 -9.38 -2.41 6.15
C SER A 22 -10.32 -1.34 6.73
N PRO A 23 -10.80 -1.40 8.00
CA PRO A 23 -11.64 -0.33 8.55
C PRO A 23 -10.87 0.99 8.68
N VAL A 24 -9.61 0.93 9.12
CA VAL A 24 -8.72 2.10 9.29
C VAL A 24 -8.31 2.68 7.94
N ILE A 25 -7.99 1.81 6.98
CA ILE A 25 -7.66 2.18 5.60
C ILE A 25 -8.85 2.92 4.97
N LEU A 26 -10.07 2.40 5.14
CA LEU A 26 -11.30 3.01 4.60
C LEU A 26 -11.60 4.36 5.27
N ALA A 27 -11.49 4.44 6.59
CA ALA A 27 -11.67 5.70 7.32
C ALA A 27 -10.67 6.77 6.86
N THR A 28 -9.40 6.38 6.70
CA THR A 28 -8.35 7.28 6.20
C THR A 28 -8.63 7.70 4.76
N ALA A 29 -9.04 6.77 3.89
CA ALA A 29 -9.39 7.05 2.51
C ALA A 29 -10.53 8.07 2.39
N LEU A 30 -11.54 7.96 3.26
CA LEU A 30 -12.66 8.89 3.32
C LEU A 30 -12.21 10.28 3.80
N THR A 31 -11.42 10.36 4.88
CA THR A 31 -10.87 11.62 5.38
C THR A 31 -10.05 12.33 4.32
N VAL A 32 -9.18 11.62 3.59
CA VAL A 32 -8.38 12.21 2.50
C VAL A 32 -9.28 12.69 1.36
N ARG A 33 -10.32 11.92 0.99
CA ARG A 33 -11.27 12.31 -0.06
C ARG A 33 -12.01 13.60 0.28
N ILE A 34 -12.46 13.74 1.53
CA ILE A 34 -13.20 14.91 2.00
C ILE A 34 -12.27 16.13 2.07
N SER A 35 -11.08 15.98 2.64
CA SER A 35 -10.17 17.11 2.90
C SER A 35 -9.36 17.56 1.68
N MET A 36 -9.08 16.67 0.73
CA MET A 36 -8.17 16.94 -0.40
C MET A 36 -8.81 16.78 -1.78
N GLY A 37 -10.09 16.39 -1.85
CA GLY A 37 -10.80 16.17 -3.10
C GLY A 37 -10.41 14.86 -3.79
N SER A 38 -10.41 14.85 -5.13
CA SER A 38 -10.17 13.63 -5.90
C SER A 38 -8.72 13.13 -5.79
N GLY A 39 -8.56 11.81 -5.71
CA GLY A 39 -7.25 11.15 -5.74
C GLY A 39 -6.67 10.88 -4.36
N VAL A 40 -7.19 9.85 -3.70
CA VAL A 40 -6.85 9.42 -2.33
C VAL A 40 -5.43 8.85 -2.23
N VAL A 41 -4.98 8.16 -3.26
CA VAL A 41 -3.70 7.45 -3.28
C VAL A 41 -2.73 8.18 -4.22
N TYR A 42 -1.54 8.44 -3.73
CA TYR A 42 -0.39 8.90 -4.51
C TYR A 42 0.51 7.71 -4.86
N ARG A 43 1.00 7.68 -6.10
CA ARG A 43 1.89 6.64 -6.63
C ARG A 43 3.30 7.20 -6.77
N GLN A 44 4.27 6.59 -6.08
CA GLN A 44 5.66 6.99 -6.15
C GLN A 44 6.53 5.89 -6.77
N ARG A 45 7.23 6.18 -7.87
CA ARG A 45 8.18 5.24 -8.46
C ARG A 45 9.43 5.12 -7.58
N ARG A 46 9.81 3.89 -7.22
CA ARG A 46 11.03 3.57 -6.46
C ARG A 46 11.76 2.40 -7.08
N LEU A 47 13.08 2.33 -6.91
CA LEU A 47 13.86 1.15 -7.29
C LEU A 47 13.66 0.06 -6.22
N GLY A 48 13.29 -1.15 -6.65
CA GLY A 48 13.05 -2.30 -5.80
C GLY A 48 14.12 -3.37 -5.94
N LEU A 49 13.73 -4.63 -5.69
CA LEU A 49 14.62 -5.80 -5.75
C LEU A 49 15.32 -5.90 -7.12
N GLY A 50 16.65 -5.98 -7.11
CA GLY A 50 17.46 -6.07 -8.32
C GLY A 50 17.37 -4.84 -9.23
N GLY A 51 17.09 -3.66 -8.67
CA GLY A 51 16.95 -2.41 -9.43
C GLY A 51 15.66 -2.32 -10.25
N ARG A 52 14.75 -3.28 -10.13
CA ARG A 52 13.47 -3.26 -10.85
C ARG A 52 12.57 -2.17 -10.28
N PRO A 53 12.11 -1.21 -11.08
CA PRO A 53 11.25 -0.15 -10.58
C PRO A 53 9.87 -0.70 -10.16
N PHE A 54 9.32 -0.17 -9.07
CA PHE A 54 7.96 -0.44 -8.62
C PHE A 54 7.25 0.83 -8.16
N GLU A 55 5.92 0.80 -8.13
CA GLU A 55 5.10 1.88 -7.61
C GLU A 55 4.78 1.66 -6.13
N LEU A 56 5.21 2.59 -5.28
CA LEU A 56 4.82 2.67 -3.88
C LEU A 56 3.52 3.47 -3.77
N LEU A 57 2.47 2.83 -3.26
CA LEU A 57 1.17 3.43 -3.00
C LEU A 57 1.16 4.01 -1.58
N LYS A 58 0.75 5.27 -1.42
CA LYS A 58 0.55 5.91 -0.11
C LYS A 58 -0.66 6.84 -0.14
N PHE A 59 -1.25 7.10 1.02
CA PHE A 59 -2.27 8.14 1.14
C PHE A 59 -1.67 9.51 0.82
N ARG A 60 -2.46 10.35 0.15
CA ARG A 60 -2.12 11.75 -0.04
C ARG A 60 -2.17 12.46 1.32
N SER A 61 -1.06 13.09 1.73
CA SER A 61 -0.96 13.85 2.98
C SER A 61 -0.53 15.30 2.80
N MET A 62 -0.04 15.67 1.61
CA MET A 62 0.35 17.03 1.24
C MET A 62 -0.54 17.53 0.10
N ARG A 63 -0.84 18.83 0.09
CA ARG A 63 -1.55 19.48 -1.01
C ARG A 63 -0.70 19.44 -2.27
#